data_AF-L8MAU4-F1
#
_entry.id   AF-L8MAU4-F1
#
_cell.length_a   1.000
_cell.length_b   1.000
_cell.length_c   1.000
_cell.angle_alpha   90.00
_cell.angle_beta   90.00
_cell.angle_gamma   90.00
#
_symmetry.space_group_name_H-M   'P 1'
#
loop_
_entity.id
_entity.type
_entity.pdbx_description
1 polymer ?
#
loop_
_entity_poly.entity_id
_entity_poly.type
_entity_poly.pdbx_seq_one_letter_code
_entity_poly.pdbx_strand_id
1 'polypeptide(L)'
;MFESGAILIYLAEKTGKLLPHEAGDRARVIEWLMFQMASVGPMFGQLGHFRNAAPEKVPYAISRYEKEAQRLLGVLEHQLTDKTYIAITYSIADIATYPWVAVTTSSYMGQSLAQFPNVQRWIATMESRPAVQTGMAILTPKYNSDYGVLA
;
A
#
# COMPACT_ATOMS: atom_id res chain seq x y z
N MET A 1 -12.45 -14.62 -8.80
CA MET A 1 -12.47 -13.18 -8.52
C MET A 1 -11.05 -12.66 -8.72
N PHE A 2 -10.90 -11.54 -9.42
CA PHE A 2 -9.62 -10.88 -9.70
C PHE A 2 -9.72 -9.41 -9.29
N GLU A 3 -8.61 -8.67 -9.32
CA GLU A 3 -8.39 -7.36 -8.67
C GLU A 3 -8.34 -7.42 -7.14
N SER A 4 -7.23 -7.00 -6.55
CA SER A 4 -7.03 -7.06 -5.09
C SER A 4 -8.03 -6.20 -4.33
N GLY A 5 -8.40 -5.04 -4.86
CA GLY A 5 -9.44 -4.19 -4.27
C GLY A 5 -10.82 -4.86 -4.24
N ALA A 6 -11.22 -5.51 -5.35
CA ALA A 6 -12.49 -6.25 -5.41
C ALA A 6 -12.48 -7.46 -4.46
N ILE A 7 -11.35 -8.17 -4.37
CA ILE A 7 -11.16 -9.28 -3.43
C ILE A 7 -11.32 -8.80 -1.98
N LEU A 8 -10.69 -7.68 -1.61
CA LEU A 8 -10.78 -7.12 -0.26
C LEU A 8 -12.21 -6.66 0.08
N ILE A 9 -12.92 -6.01 -0.86
CA ILE A 9 -14.32 -5.62 -0.67
C ILE A 9 -15.18 -6.87 -0.42
N TYR A 10 -15.08 -7.88 -1.29
CA TYR A 10 -15.86 -9.11 -1.14
C TYR A 10 -15.60 -9.81 0.20
N LEU A 11 -14.33 -9.93 0.62
CA LEU A 11 -13.99 -10.54 1.91
C LEU A 11 -14.49 -9.71 3.09
N ALA A 12 -14.41 -8.38 3.01
CA ALA A 12 -14.93 -7.50 4.04
C ALA A 12 -16.45 -7.62 4.19
N GLU A 13 -17.19 -7.65 3.07
CA GLU A 13 -18.64 -7.84 3.05
C GLU A 13 -19.05 -9.24 3.53
N LYS A 14 -18.35 -10.28 3.07
CA LYS A 14 -18.61 -11.68 3.47
C LYS A 14 -18.40 -11.90 4.98
N THR A 15 -17.48 -11.16 5.60
CA THR A 15 -17.11 -11.34 7.01
C THR A 15 -17.70 -10.29 7.94
N GLY A 16 -18.24 -9.19 7.41
CA GLY A 16 -18.69 -8.04 8.19
C GLY A 16 -17.55 -7.32 8.91
N LYS A 17 -16.33 -7.35 8.37
CA LYS A 17 -15.13 -6.81 9.02
C LYS A 17 -14.37 -5.87 8.09
N LEU A 18 -13.64 -4.90 8.66
CA LEU A 18 -12.66 -4.04 7.96
C LEU A 18 -13.24 -3.11 6.88
N LEU A 19 -14.57 -3.04 6.77
CA LEU A 19 -15.31 -2.08 5.97
C LEU A 19 -16.58 -1.68 6.76
N PRO A 20 -16.78 -0.40 7.09
CA PRO A 20 -17.98 0.07 7.79
C PRO A 20 -19.27 -0.20 7.02
N HIS A 21 -20.38 -0.32 7.75
CA HIS A 21 -21.72 -0.44 7.16
C HIS A 21 -22.41 0.91 6.95
N GLU A 22 -22.10 1.91 7.79
CA GLU A 22 -22.61 3.27 7.65
C GLU A 22 -22.10 3.87 6.33
N ALA A 23 -23.01 4.47 5.56
CA ALA A 23 -22.75 4.84 4.18
C ALA A 23 -21.61 5.85 4.03
N GLY A 24 -21.53 6.87 4.89
CA GLY A 24 -20.49 7.89 4.87
C GLY A 24 -19.11 7.32 5.17
N ASP A 25 -18.99 6.54 6.25
CA ASP A 25 -17.74 5.92 6.66
C ASP A 25 -17.28 4.82 5.69
N ARG A 26 -18.24 4.06 5.12
CA ARG A 26 -17.96 3.12 4.04
C ARG A 26 -17.42 3.82 2.80
N ALA A 27 -18.05 4.93 2.39
CA ALA A 27 -17.60 5.70 1.24
C ALA A 27 -16.17 6.22 1.41
N ARG A 28 -15.80 6.69 2.61
CA ARG A 28 -14.42 7.12 2.93
C ARG A 28 -13.41 5.98 2.82
N VAL A 29 -13.73 4.77 3.32
CA VAL A 29 -12.82 3.63 3.15
C VAL A 29 -12.66 3.25 1.68
N ILE A 30 -13.76 3.26 0.91
CA ILE A 30 -13.73 2.97 -0.53
C ILE A 30 -12.95 4.03 -1.29
N GLU A 31 -13.10 5.31 -0.97
CA GLU A 31 -12.32 6.40 -1.57
C GLU A 31 -10.81 6.14 -1.46
N TRP A 32 -10.34 5.81 -0.25
CA TRP A 32 -8.92 5.53 -0.02
C TRP A 32 -8.44 4.22 -0.63
N LEU A 33 -9.32 3.20 -0.70
CA LEU A 33 -9.03 1.99 -1.46
C LEU A 33 -8.86 2.31 -2.96
N MET A 34 -9.73 3.14 -3.53
CA MET A 34 -9.63 3.55 -4.93
C MET A 34 -8.42 4.45 -5.19
N PHE A 35 -8.05 5.32 -4.25
CA PHE A 35 -6.79 6.07 -4.29
C PHE A 35 -5.59 5.11 -4.40
N GLN A 36 -5.58 4.04 -3.60
CA GLN A 36 -4.52 3.04 -3.66
C GLN A 36 -4.50 2.30 -5.01
N MET A 37 -5.67 1.89 -5.52
CA MET A 37 -5.78 1.13 -6.77
C MET A 37 -5.47 1.96 -8.02
N ALA A 38 -5.87 3.23 -8.04
CA ALA A 38 -5.70 4.11 -9.19
C ALA A 38 -4.40 4.91 -9.17
N SER A 39 -3.79 5.11 -7.98
CA SER A 39 -2.62 5.98 -7.83
C SER A 39 -1.42 5.25 -7.23
N VAL A 40 -1.47 4.89 -5.94
CA VAL A 40 -0.29 4.37 -5.22
C VAL A 40 0.29 3.14 -5.90
N GLY A 41 -0.53 2.11 -6.12
CA GLY A 41 -0.08 0.85 -6.73
C GLY A 41 0.54 1.07 -8.12
N PRO A 42 -0.21 1.63 -9.09
CA PRO A 42 0.30 1.85 -10.43
C PRO A 42 1.57 2.71 -10.47
N MET A 43 1.61 3.84 -9.76
CA MET A 43 2.75 4.77 -9.83
C MET A 43 4.00 4.20 -9.16
N PHE A 44 3.85 3.50 -8.03
CA PHE A 44 4.99 2.84 -7.38
C PHE A 44 5.49 1.66 -8.21
N GLY A 45 4.59 0.94 -8.89
CA GLY A 45 4.96 -0.11 -9.84
C GLY A 45 5.79 0.42 -10.99
N GLN A 46 5.39 1.55 -11.60
CA GLN A 46 6.17 2.21 -12.65
C GLN A 46 7.53 2.67 -12.13
N LEU A 47 7.58 3.28 -10.95
CA LEU A 47 8.83 3.69 -10.31
C LEU A 47 9.78 2.49 -10.14
N GLY A 48 9.29 1.40 -9.54
CA GLY A 48 10.05 0.17 -9.36
C GLY A 48 10.54 -0.42 -10.68
N HIS A 49 9.70 -0.42 -11.72
CA HIS A 49 10.07 -0.89 -13.05
C HIS A 49 11.22 -0.08 -13.64
N PHE A 50 11.08 1.24 -13.78
CA PHE A 50 12.10 2.08 -14.41
C PHE A 50 13.40 2.16 -13.60
N ARG A 51 13.32 2.02 -12.26
CA ARG A 51 14.51 1.97 -11.41
C ARG A 51 15.23 0.63 -11.44
N ASN A 52 14.51 -0.49 -11.41
CA ASN A 52 15.11 -1.78 -11.07
C ASN A 52 15.00 -2.84 -12.18
N ALA A 53 13.95 -2.80 -13.01
CA ALA A 53 13.65 -3.89 -13.95
C ALA A 53 13.85 -3.51 -15.42
N ALA A 54 13.67 -2.24 -15.80
CA ALA A 54 13.84 -1.79 -17.17
C ALA A 54 15.28 -2.07 -17.66
N PRO A 55 15.45 -2.67 -18.87
CA PRO A 55 16.76 -3.05 -19.38
C PRO A 55 17.67 -1.85 -19.63
N GLU A 56 17.07 -0.69 -19.93
CA GLU A 56 17.76 0.57 -20.12
C GLU A 56 17.29 1.59 -19.07
N LYS A 57 18.22 2.44 -18.63
CA LYS A 57 17.87 3.55 -17.73
C LYS A 57 17.28 4.70 -18.53
N VAL A 58 16.09 5.13 -18.13
CA VAL A 58 15.38 6.27 -18.71
C VAL A 58 15.28 7.37 -17.64
N PRO A 59 16.26 8.30 -17.53
CA PRO A 59 16.33 9.27 -16.42
C PRO A 59 15.06 10.10 -16.25
N TYR A 60 14.43 10.49 -17.36
CA TYR A 60 13.17 11.23 -17.32
C TYR A 60 12.05 10.43 -16.66
N ALA A 61 11.87 9.15 -17.03
CA ALA A 61 10.83 8.31 -16.48
C ALA A 61 11.05 8.06 -14.98
N ILE A 62 12.29 7.76 -14.57
CA ILE A 62 12.65 7.61 -13.16
C ILE A 62 12.29 8.89 -12.40
N SER A 63 12.77 10.06 -12.83
CA SER A 63 12.49 11.33 -12.15
C SER A 63 10.99 11.66 -12.09
N ARG A 64 10.24 11.35 -13.17
CA ARG A 64 8.78 11.55 -13.21
C ARG A 64 8.08 10.72 -12.14
N TYR A 65 8.35 9.42 -12.08
CA TYR A 65 7.67 8.54 -11.13
C TYR A 65 8.19 8.68 -9.69
N GLU A 66 9.43 9.14 -9.48
CA GLU A 66 9.92 9.53 -8.16
C GLU A 66 9.14 10.73 -7.62
N LYS A 67 8.98 11.78 -8.43
CA LYS A 67 8.20 12.96 -8.03
C LYS A 67 6.74 12.60 -7.74
N GLU A 68 6.16 11.72 -8.54
CA GLU A 68 4.78 11.27 -8.31
C GLU A 68 4.67 10.42 -7.04
N ALA A 69 5.63 9.54 -6.77
CA ALA A 69 5.67 8.80 -5.51
C ALA A 69 5.79 9.73 -4.30
N GLN A 70 6.66 10.75 -4.35
CA GLN A 70 6.75 11.77 -3.31
C GLN A 70 5.45 12.54 -3.11
N ARG A 71 4.77 12.91 -4.21
CA ARG A 71 3.47 13.60 -4.15
C ARG A 71 2.42 12.73 -3.46
N LEU A 72 2.34 11.44 -3.80
CA LEU A 72 1.40 10.49 -3.20
C LEU A 72 1.70 10.22 -1.73
N LEU A 73 2.98 10.14 -1.35
CA LEU A 73 3.40 10.10 0.06
C LEU A 73 3.00 11.38 0.79
N GLY A 74 3.06 12.55 0.15
CA GLY A 74 2.57 13.81 0.71
C GLY A 74 1.05 13.84 0.93
N VAL A 75 0.27 13.22 0.04
CA VAL A 75 -1.18 13.06 0.23
C VAL A 75 -1.47 12.17 1.45
N LEU A 76 -0.76 11.04 1.59
CA LEU A 76 -0.88 10.16 2.75
C LEU A 76 -0.44 10.86 4.04
N GLU A 77 0.67 11.60 4.01
CA GLU A 77 1.18 12.37 5.14
C GLU A 77 0.12 13.34 5.67
N HIS A 78 -0.51 14.11 4.79
CA HIS A 78 -1.59 15.01 5.18
C HIS A 78 -2.80 14.24 5.73
N GLN A 79 -3.23 13.18 5.05
CA GLN A 79 -4.39 12.39 5.48
C GLN A 79 -4.20 11.79 6.88
N LEU A 80 -2.98 11.38 7.19
CA LEU A 80 -2.56 10.72 8.43
C LEU A 80 -2.26 11.70 9.58
N THR A 81 -2.49 13.00 9.37
CA THR A 81 -2.46 14.00 10.45
C THR A 81 -3.57 13.69 11.45
N ASP A 82 -3.20 13.54 12.72
CA ASP A 82 -4.08 13.20 13.85
C ASP A 82 -4.93 11.92 13.68
N LYS A 83 -4.57 11.05 12.72
CA LYS A 83 -5.25 9.77 12.47
C LYS A 83 -4.30 8.60 12.58
N THR A 84 -4.73 7.55 13.28
CA THR A 84 -3.95 6.31 13.41
C THR A 84 -3.90 5.51 12.10
N TYR A 85 -4.98 5.54 11.31
CA TYR A 85 -5.15 4.79 10.07
C TYR A 85 -5.56 5.73 8.92
N ILE A 86 -5.50 5.26 7.67
CA ILE A 86 -5.78 6.08 6.48
C ILE A 86 -7.23 6.60 6.50
N ALA A 87 -8.18 5.75 6.87
CA ALA A 87 -9.59 6.13 6.99
C ALA A 87 -9.96 6.44 8.45
N ILE A 88 -11.15 6.05 8.89
CA ILE A 88 -11.63 6.30 10.27
C ILE A 88 -11.05 5.26 11.24
N THR A 89 -10.99 4.01 10.82
CA THR A 89 -10.46 2.88 11.58
C THR A 89 -9.63 1.99 10.65
N TYR A 90 -8.88 1.05 11.23
CA TYR A 90 -8.14 0.05 10.46
C TYR A 90 -9.06 -0.67 9.48
N SER A 91 -8.75 -0.56 8.19
CA SER A 91 -9.66 -0.98 7.13
C SER A 91 -8.94 -1.64 5.96
N ILE A 92 -9.72 -2.10 4.98
CA ILE A 92 -9.18 -2.60 3.72
C ILE A 92 -8.34 -1.56 2.95
N ALA A 93 -8.56 -0.26 3.17
CA ALA A 93 -7.73 0.78 2.56
C ALA A 93 -6.29 0.74 3.10
N ASP A 94 -6.12 0.55 4.41
CA ASP A 94 -4.80 0.38 5.03
C ASP A 94 -4.11 -0.89 4.53
N ILE A 95 -4.85 -2.00 4.49
CA ILE A 95 -4.35 -3.31 4.05
C ILE A 95 -3.85 -3.24 2.60
N ALA A 96 -4.59 -2.58 1.72
CA ALA A 96 -4.22 -2.47 0.32
C ALA A 96 -3.02 -1.54 0.11
N THR A 97 -2.89 -0.49 0.93
CA THR A 97 -1.86 0.56 0.77
C THR A 97 -0.54 0.17 1.42
N TYR A 98 -0.58 -0.49 2.58
CA TYR A 98 0.61 -0.75 3.38
C TYR A 98 1.73 -1.50 2.65
N PRO A 99 1.49 -2.60 1.93
CA PRO A 99 2.57 -3.33 1.26
C PRO A 99 3.33 -2.45 0.27
N TRP A 100 2.64 -1.54 -0.42
CA TRP A 100 3.27 -0.63 -1.40
C TRP A 100 4.13 0.45 -0.74
N VAL A 101 3.62 1.04 0.35
CA VAL A 101 4.34 2.09 1.07
C VAL A 101 5.48 1.52 1.90
N ALA A 102 5.32 0.34 2.50
CA ALA A 102 6.36 -0.32 3.28
C ALA A 102 7.64 -0.56 2.46
N VAL A 103 7.55 -0.81 1.15
CA VAL A 103 8.74 -1.00 0.28
C VAL A 103 9.62 0.27 0.24
N THR A 104 9.07 1.45 0.51
CA THR A 104 9.83 2.72 0.56
C THR A 104 10.77 2.85 1.76
N THR A 105 10.66 1.98 2.77
CA THR A 105 11.63 1.91 3.87
C THR A 105 12.95 1.27 3.45
N SER A 106 12.95 0.57 2.30
CA SER A 106 14.13 0.00 1.67
C SER A 106 14.66 0.91 0.55
N SER A 107 15.89 0.63 0.11
CA SER A 107 16.49 1.33 -1.04
C SER A 107 15.82 1.03 -2.39
N TYR A 108 14.90 0.05 -2.45
CA TYR A 108 14.29 -0.43 -3.70
C TYR A 108 13.61 0.70 -4.50
N MET A 109 12.85 1.58 -3.83
CA MET A 109 12.17 2.70 -4.49
C MET A 109 13.03 3.98 -4.57
N GLY A 110 14.18 4.01 -3.89
CA GLY A 110 15.03 5.21 -3.78
C GLY A 110 14.31 6.42 -3.18
N GLN A 111 13.28 6.18 -2.37
CA GLN A 111 12.50 7.24 -1.73
C GLN A 111 13.07 7.56 -0.35
N SER A 112 12.89 8.80 0.09
CA SER A 112 13.19 9.21 1.47
C SER A 112 11.89 9.51 2.19
N LEU A 113 11.75 8.96 3.40
CA LEU A 113 10.62 9.23 4.28
C LEU A 113 10.88 10.36 5.28
N ALA A 114 12.05 11.01 5.24
CA ALA A 114 12.47 11.98 6.24
C ALA A 114 11.47 13.14 6.44
N GLN A 115 10.77 13.55 5.37
CA GLN A 115 9.76 14.62 5.40
C GLN A 115 8.32 14.12 5.65
N PHE A 116 8.13 12.82 5.90
CA PHE A 116 6.81 12.19 6.08
C PHE A 116 6.70 11.45 7.43
N PRO A 117 6.74 12.17 8.57
CA PRO A 117 6.70 11.56 9.90
C PRO A 117 5.40 10.82 10.20
N ASN A 118 4.24 11.30 9.72
CA ASN A 118 2.96 10.62 9.94
C ASN A 118 2.89 9.30 9.14
N VAL A 119 3.44 9.28 7.92
CA VAL A 119 3.60 8.04 7.14
C VAL A 119 4.52 7.06 7.86
N GLN A 120 5.67 7.50 8.37
CA GLN A 120 6.59 6.62 9.12
C GLN A 120 5.91 6.01 10.37
N ARG A 121 5.18 6.82 11.14
CA ARG A 121 4.39 6.36 12.28
C ARG A 121 3.33 5.34 11.85
N TRP A 122 2.61 5.61 10.77
CA TRP A 122 1.60 4.67 10.25
C TRP A 122 2.23 3.35 9.78
N ILE A 123 3.38 3.37 9.10
CA ILE A 123 4.13 2.15 8.74
C ILE A 123 4.44 1.33 10.00
N ALA A 124 5.01 1.95 11.04
CA ALA A 124 5.35 1.26 12.28
C ALA A 124 4.10 0.69 12.98
N THR A 125 3.00 1.43 12.96
CA THR A 125 1.71 0.98 13.49
C THR A 125 1.23 -0.27 12.76
N MET A 126 1.30 -0.29 11.43
CA MET A 126 0.91 -1.42 10.59
C MET A 126 1.83 -2.63 10.79
N GLU A 127 3.15 -2.42 10.81
CA GLU A 127 4.16 -3.45 11.02
C GLU A 127 4.03 -4.15 12.37
N SER A 128 3.59 -3.43 13.41
CA SER A 128 3.38 -4.00 14.74
C SER A 128 2.24 -5.03 14.82
N ARG A 129 1.37 -5.11 13.79
CA ARG A 129 0.18 -5.97 13.81
C ARG A 129 0.56 -7.41 13.46
N PRO A 130 0.28 -8.41 14.31
CA PRO A 130 0.64 -9.80 14.03
C PRO A 130 0.08 -10.32 12.70
N ALA A 131 -1.16 -9.98 12.35
CA ALA A 131 -1.77 -10.38 11.08
C ALA A 131 -1.07 -9.78 9.85
N VAL A 132 -0.53 -8.56 9.96
CA VAL A 132 0.25 -7.92 8.89
C VAL A 132 1.59 -8.65 8.72
N GLN A 133 2.28 -8.94 9.83
CA GLN A 133 3.53 -9.71 9.81
C GLN A 133 3.32 -11.08 9.17
N THR A 134 2.27 -11.81 9.57
CA THR A 134 1.91 -13.10 8.96
C THR A 134 1.63 -12.93 7.47
N GLY A 135 0.79 -11.97 7.07
CA GLY A 135 0.45 -11.75 5.67
C GLY A 135 1.66 -11.43 4.78
N MET A 136 2.56 -10.57 5.25
CA MET A 136 3.78 -10.20 4.53
C MET A 136 4.79 -11.36 4.42
N ALA A 137 4.71 -12.34 5.33
CA ALA A 137 5.58 -13.51 5.31
C ALA A 137 5.15 -14.60 4.30
N ILE A 138 3.88 -14.62 3.87
CA ILE A 138 3.31 -15.71 3.04
C ILE A 138 4.07 -15.91 1.71
N LEU A 139 4.62 -14.84 1.13
CA LEU A 139 5.35 -14.89 -0.14
C LEU A 139 6.87 -14.86 0.05
N THR A 140 7.36 -14.97 1.29
CA THR A 140 8.80 -15.11 1.53
C THR A 140 9.24 -16.53 1.19
N PRO A 141 10.48 -16.74 0.71
CA PRO A 141 10.97 -18.07 0.33
C PRO A 141 10.83 -19.15 1.41
N LYS A 142 10.75 -18.75 2.69
CA LYS A 142 10.53 -19.66 3.84
C LYS A 142 9.12 -20.22 3.97
N TYR A 143 8.11 -19.60 3.32
CA TYR A 143 6.70 -20.00 3.42
C TYR A 143 6.20 -20.74 2.17
N ASN A 144 7.10 -20.99 1.21
CA ASN A 144 6.84 -21.64 -0.07
C ASN A 144 6.85 -23.18 0.02
N SER A 145 6.26 -23.76 1.08
CA SER A 145 6.25 -25.23 1.25
C SER A 145 4.96 -25.94 0.83
N ASP A 146 3.81 -25.24 0.66
CA ASP A 146 2.53 -25.95 0.47
C ASP A 146 1.71 -25.56 -0.78
N TYR A 147 2.09 -24.52 -1.53
CA TYR A 147 1.41 -24.16 -2.79
C TYR A 147 2.46 -23.81 -3.84
N GLY A 148 2.59 -24.69 -4.84
CA GLY A 148 3.67 -24.69 -5.83
C GLY A 148 3.93 -23.34 -6.50
N VAL A 149 5.18 -23.18 -6.92
CA VAL A 149 5.72 -22.04 -7.66
C VAL A 149 4.82 -21.69 -8.83
N LEU A 150 4.18 -20.51 -8.78
CA LEU A 150 3.63 -19.89 -9.98
C LEU A 150 4.81 -19.24 -10.71
N ALA A 151 5.15 -19.85 -11.85
CA ALA A 151 6.14 -19.38 -12.81
C ALA A 151 5.72 -18.05 -13.46
#